data_AF-X1G2F9-F1
#
_entry.id   AF-X1G2F9-F1
#
_cell.length_a   1.000
_cell.length_b   1.000
_cell.length_c   1.000
_cell.angle_alpha   90.00
_cell.angle_beta   90.00
_cell.angle_gamma   90.00
#
_symmetry.space_group_name_H-M   'P 1'
#
loop_
_entity.id
_entity.type
_entity.pdbx_description
1 polymer ?
#
loop_
_entity_poly.entity_id
_entity_poly.type
_entity_poly.pdbx_seq_one_letter_code
_entity_poly.pdbx_strand_id
1 'polypeptide(L)'
;MGTEQQQEIVIRWLRAECRELRTLRTVGVTRPIVTAEDALKTISWVIRLISLGSSTSGDTRVLWIIDEFQYIKGCRPPAREEITSCLRSVFNRCSKSLSIIISFSGRPEAKKMPPWLPRELSDIIGIEPVLLLPPLTSEDAFKFVQDLLAHFRDTQSSISNDLFPFTEEATKEIIDIIIKKAELKPRSVMQFFDTVLRGAELQLERGEIEVITPDFAKDVLKDRVFLDQEE
;
A
#
# COMPACT_ATOMS: atom_id res chain seq x y z
N MET A 1 -21.93 25.75 -18.13
CA MET A 1 -21.48 25.48 -16.74
C MET A 1 -22.66 25.68 -15.80
N GLY A 2 -22.78 24.87 -14.74
CA GLY A 2 -23.88 24.98 -13.77
C GLY A 2 -23.71 26.17 -12.81
N THR A 3 -24.79 26.56 -12.12
CA THR A 3 -24.78 27.61 -11.08
C THR A 3 -23.88 27.23 -9.90
N GLU A 4 -23.42 28.19 -9.09
CA GLU A 4 -22.59 27.91 -7.89
C GLU A 4 -23.25 26.90 -6.95
N GLN A 5 -24.56 27.05 -6.72
CA GLN A 5 -25.33 26.12 -5.90
C GLN A 5 -25.33 24.69 -6.49
N GLN A 6 -25.43 24.55 -7.81
CA GLN A 6 -25.35 23.25 -8.48
C GLN A 6 -23.94 22.65 -8.38
N GLN A 7 -22.89 23.47 -8.47
CA GLN A 7 -21.51 23.03 -8.30
C GLN A 7 -21.27 22.52 -6.87
N GLU A 8 -21.75 23.24 -5.86
CA GLU A 8 -21.65 22.84 -4.46
C GLU A 8 -22.34 21.49 -4.21
N ILE A 9 -23.57 21.31 -4.74
CA ILE A 9 -24.31 20.05 -4.62
C ILE A 9 -23.53 18.90 -5.28
N VAL A 10 -22.94 19.11 -6.46
CA VAL A 10 -22.11 18.10 -7.14
C VAL A 10 -20.86 17.76 -6.34
N ILE A 11 -20.16 18.75 -5.77
CA ILE A 11 -18.98 18.52 -4.93
C ILE A 11 -19.34 17.68 -3.70
N ARG A 12 -20.43 18.03 -3.00
CA ARG A 12 -20.92 17.27 -1.85
C ARG A 12 -21.36 15.86 -2.23
N TRP A 13 -21.96 15.69 -3.41
CA TRP A 13 -22.31 14.37 -3.93
C TRP A 13 -21.06 13.51 -4.20
N LEU A 14 -20.04 14.08 -4.87
CA LEU A 14 -18.78 13.39 -5.15
C LEU A 14 -18.02 12.98 -3.88
N ARG A 15 -18.17 13.76 -2.79
CA ARG A 15 -17.64 13.42 -1.46
C ARG A 15 -18.51 12.45 -0.66
N ALA A 16 -19.61 11.98 -1.24
CA ALA A 16 -20.63 11.15 -0.58
C ALA A 16 -21.32 11.81 0.63
N GLU A 17 -21.27 13.15 0.73
CA GLU A 17 -21.87 13.98 1.79
C GLU A 17 -23.33 14.37 1.48
N CYS A 18 -23.76 14.29 0.22
CA CYS A 18 -25.13 14.57 -0.21
C CYS A 18 -25.78 13.33 -0.82
N ARG A 19 -26.73 12.73 -0.10
CA ARG A 19 -27.46 11.51 -0.52
C ARG A 19 -28.94 11.76 -0.85
N GLU A 20 -29.45 12.95 -0.57
CA GLU A 20 -30.85 13.29 -0.77
C GLU A 20 -31.18 13.42 -2.27
N LEU A 21 -31.97 12.48 -2.79
CA LEU A 21 -32.31 12.45 -4.22
C LEU A 21 -33.04 13.72 -4.69
N ARG A 22 -33.81 14.37 -3.82
CA ARG A 22 -34.49 15.64 -4.15
C ARG A 22 -33.48 16.75 -4.48
N THR A 23 -32.41 16.83 -3.70
CA THR A 23 -31.30 17.78 -3.90
C THR A 23 -30.47 17.39 -5.12
N LEU A 24 -30.20 16.10 -5.32
CA LEU A 24 -29.47 15.60 -6.48
C LEU A 24 -30.22 15.79 -7.82
N ARG A 25 -31.56 15.79 -7.81
CA ARG A 25 -32.37 16.07 -9.01
C ARG A 25 -32.19 17.49 -9.54
N THR A 26 -31.83 18.47 -8.70
CA THR A 26 -31.60 19.86 -9.15
C THR A 26 -30.31 19.99 -9.98
N VAL A 27 -29.41 19.01 -9.89
CA VAL A 27 -28.19 18.88 -10.70
C VAL A 27 -28.31 17.78 -11.77
N GLY A 28 -29.52 17.29 -12.04
CA GLY A 28 -29.79 16.31 -13.10
C GLY A 28 -29.53 14.84 -12.72
N VAL A 29 -29.22 14.53 -11.46
CA VAL A 29 -29.07 13.15 -10.99
C VAL A 29 -30.47 12.58 -10.67
N THR A 30 -30.97 11.73 -11.56
CA THR A 30 -32.36 11.23 -11.51
C THR A 30 -32.55 10.01 -10.62
N ARG A 31 -31.50 9.20 -10.47
CA ARG A 31 -31.49 7.97 -9.64
C ARG A 31 -30.10 7.71 -9.05
N PRO A 32 -30.02 7.02 -7.90
CA PRO A 32 -28.73 6.59 -7.34
C PRO A 32 -28.05 5.56 -8.26
N ILE A 33 -26.76 5.33 -8.00
CA ILE A 33 -26.00 4.23 -8.61
C ILE A 33 -26.46 2.94 -7.92
N VAL A 34 -27.22 2.11 -8.64
CA VAL A 34 -27.82 0.88 -8.06
C VAL A 34 -27.22 -0.38 -8.70
N THR A 35 -26.82 -0.30 -9.97
CA THR A 35 -26.31 -1.46 -10.71
C THR A 35 -24.81 -1.33 -11.00
N ALA A 36 -24.14 -2.45 -11.27
CA ALA A 36 -22.76 -2.43 -11.75
C ALA A 36 -22.61 -1.66 -13.08
N GLU A 37 -23.63 -1.65 -13.94
CA GLU A 37 -23.61 -0.85 -15.17
C GLU A 37 -23.62 0.66 -14.89
N ASP A 38 -24.41 1.09 -13.90
CA ASP A 38 -24.43 2.48 -13.45
C ASP A 38 -23.07 2.90 -12.88
N ALA A 39 -22.47 2.02 -12.07
CA ALA A 39 -21.15 2.24 -11.48
C ALA A 39 -20.07 2.33 -12.58
N LEU A 40 -20.06 1.38 -13.52
CA LEU A 40 -19.15 1.33 -14.66
C LEU A 40 -19.23 2.61 -15.50
N LYS A 41 -20.44 3.08 -15.83
CA LYS A 41 -20.64 4.33 -16.59
C LYS A 41 -20.09 5.52 -15.81
N THR A 42 -20.46 5.63 -14.54
CA THR A 42 -20.07 6.77 -13.68
C THR A 42 -18.55 6.84 -13.52
N ILE A 43 -17.92 5.74 -13.14
CA ILE A 43 -16.46 5.63 -12.98
C ILE A 43 -15.74 5.97 -14.28
N SER A 44 -16.21 5.43 -15.41
CA SER A 44 -15.58 5.72 -16.72
C SER A 44 -15.64 7.21 -17.06
N TRP A 45 -16.76 7.88 -16.76
CA TRP A 45 -16.89 9.32 -16.95
C TRP A 45 -15.98 10.11 -16.03
N VAL A 46 -15.90 9.75 -14.75
CA VAL A 46 -15.00 10.41 -13.79
C VAL A 46 -13.54 10.31 -14.26
N ILE A 47 -13.08 9.12 -14.66
CA ILE A 47 -11.71 8.93 -15.17
C ILE A 47 -11.45 9.81 -16.40
N ARG A 48 -12.38 9.86 -17.34
CA ARG A 48 -12.26 10.70 -18.54
C ARG A 48 -12.24 12.18 -18.21
N LEU A 49 -13.07 12.64 -17.28
CA LEU A 49 -13.09 14.04 -16.84
C LEU A 49 -11.77 14.44 -16.18
N ILE A 50 -11.21 13.59 -15.31
CA ILE A 50 -9.89 13.83 -14.69
C ILE A 50 -8.80 13.92 -15.77
N SER A 51 -8.85 13.01 -16.75
CA SER A 51 -7.89 12.99 -17.86
C SER A 51 -7.97 14.26 -18.73
N LEU A 52 -9.17 14.77 -18.99
CA LEU A 52 -9.41 15.98 -19.79
C LEU A 52 -9.08 17.29 -19.04
N GLY A 53 -9.28 17.31 -17.72
CA GLY A 53 -9.12 18.51 -16.88
C GLY A 53 -7.68 19.03 -16.78
N SER A 54 -6.70 18.27 -17.25
CA SER A 54 -5.27 18.59 -17.13
C SER A 54 -4.70 19.23 -18.39
N SER A 55 -5.49 20.12 -19.00
CA SER A 55 -5.28 20.68 -20.35
C SER A 55 -4.02 21.54 -20.52
N THR A 56 -3.26 21.76 -19.44
CA THR A 56 -2.06 22.62 -19.41
C THR A 56 -0.73 21.86 -19.42
N SER A 57 -0.70 20.53 -19.21
CA SER A 57 0.56 19.80 -19.02
C SER A 57 0.55 18.32 -19.44
N GLY A 58 -0.08 18.00 -20.58
CA GLY A 58 -0.06 16.67 -21.19
C GLY A 58 -1.19 15.73 -20.74
N ASP A 59 -1.27 14.56 -21.37
CA ASP A 59 -2.28 13.55 -21.09
C ASP A 59 -2.18 13.07 -19.63
N THR A 60 -3.17 13.41 -18.81
CA THR A 60 -3.24 12.91 -17.43
C THR A 60 -3.88 11.54 -17.38
N ARG A 61 -3.17 10.61 -16.72
CA ARG A 61 -3.58 9.23 -16.56
C ARG A 61 -3.91 8.96 -15.10
N VAL A 62 -5.08 8.38 -14.87
CA VAL A 62 -5.50 7.92 -13.55
C VAL A 62 -4.77 6.62 -13.23
N LEU A 63 -4.18 6.54 -12.04
CA LEU A 63 -3.57 5.33 -11.51
C LEU A 63 -4.44 4.74 -10.41
N TRP A 64 -4.88 3.50 -10.58
CA TRP A 64 -5.56 2.73 -9.55
C TRP A 64 -4.61 1.69 -8.99
N ILE A 65 -4.38 1.73 -7.68
CA ILE A 65 -3.63 0.70 -6.95
C ILE A 65 -4.64 -0.08 -6.13
N ILE A 66 -4.86 -1.33 -6.50
CA ILE A 66 -5.78 -2.24 -5.81
C ILE A 66 -4.92 -3.17 -4.97
N ASP A 67 -4.92 -2.92 -3.66
CA ASP A 67 -4.12 -3.68 -2.72
C ASP A 67 -4.83 -4.95 -2.22
N GLU A 68 -4.03 -5.94 -1.84
CA GLU A 68 -4.49 -7.20 -1.27
C GLU A 68 -5.58 -7.91 -2.11
N PHE A 69 -5.44 -7.90 -3.43
CA PHE A 69 -6.50 -8.36 -4.34
C PHE A 69 -6.83 -9.85 -4.22
N GLN A 70 -5.96 -10.67 -3.61
CA GLN A 70 -6.22 -12.08 -3.34
C GLN A 70 -7.44 -12.31 -2.44
N TYR A 71 -7.87 -11.32 -1.65
CA TYR A 71 -9.11 -11.41 -0.86
C TYR A 71 -10.37 -11.58 -1.71
N ILE A 72 -10.31 -11.31 -3.02
CA ILE A 72 -11.39 -11.65 -3.95
C ILE A 72 -11.75 -13.14 -3.93
N LYS A 73 -10.83 -14.01 -3.47
CA LYS A 73 -11.09 -15.44 -3.23
C LYS A 73 -12.19 -15.68 -2.19
N GLY A 74 -12.33 -14.80 -1.20
CA GLY A 74 -13.37 -14.89 -0.17
C GLY A 74 -14.76 -14.48 -0.65
N CYS A 75 -14.86 -13.82 -1.81
CA CYS A 75 -16.14 -13.43 -2.39
C CYS A 75 -16.89 -14.64 -2.94
N ARG A 76 -18.23 -14.56 -2.91
CA ARG A 76 -19.09 -15.54 -3.60
C ARG A 76 -18.79 -15.50 -5.11
N PRO A 77 -18.86 -16.64 -5.84
CA PRO A 77 -18.53 -16.68 -7.26
C PRO A 77 -19.22 -15.60 -8.12
N PRO A 78 -20.54 -15.31 -7.96
CA PRO A 78 -21.20 -14.26 -8.75
C PRO A 78 -20.62 -12.86 -8.50
N ALA A 79 -20.29 -12.55 -7.25
CA ALA A 79 -19.70 -11.25 -6.90
C ALA A 79 -18.29 -11.11 -7.45
N ARG A 80 -17.49 -12.20 -7.42
CA ARG A 80 -16.16 -12.22 -8.03
C ARG A 80 -16.23 -11.98 -9.53
N GLU A 81 -17.11 -12.68 -10.24
CA GLU A 81 -17.32 -12.50 -11.67
C GLU A 81 -17.77 -11.06 -12.02
N GLU A 82 -18.67 -10.49 -11.22
CA GLU A 82 -19.14 -9.12 -11.40
C GLU A 82 -18.01 -8.09 -11.21
N ILE A 83 -17.20 -8.23 -10.14
CA ILE A 83 -16.05 -7.37 -9.88
C ILE A 83 -15.04 -7.44 -11.03
N THR A 84 -14.66 -8.65 -11.44
CA THR A 84 -13.71 -8.89 -12.52
C THR A 84 -14.22 -8.34 -13.86
N SER A 85 -15.49 -8.59 -14.18
CA SER A 85 -16.12 -8.05 -15.38
C SER A 85 -16.17 -6.52 -15.38
N CYS A 86 -16.45 -5.92 -14.21
CA CYS A 86 -16.45 -4.47 -14.03
C CYS A 86 -15.04 -3.88 -14.24
N LEU A 87 -14.02 -4.44 -13.59
CA LEU A 87 -12.62 -4.00 -13.74
C LEU A 87 -12.16 -4.04 -15.20
N ARG A 88 -12.42 -5.16 -15.90
CA ARG A 88 -12.12 -5.28 -17.33
C ARG A 88 -12.85 -4.23 -18.15
N SER A 89 -14.14 -4.02 -17.87
CA SER A 89 -14.97 -3.07 -18.61
C SER A 89 -14.51 -1.63 -18.41
N VAL A 90 -14.13 -1.25 -17.18
CA VAL A 90 -13.57 0.07 -16.88
C VAL A 90 -12.25 0.26 -17.62
N PHE A 91 -11.35 -0.72 -17.54
CA PHE A 91 -10.05 -0.67 -18.22
C PHE A 91 -10.21 -0.51 -19.73
N ASN A 92 -11.05 -1.33 -20.37
CA ASN A 92 -11.28 -1.25 -21.82
C ASN A 92 -11.89 0.09 -22.24
N ARG A 93 -12.78 0.68 -21.44
CA ARG A 93 -13.41 1.98 -21.72
C ARG A 93 -12.46 3.17 -21.53
N CYS A 94 -11.40 3.00 -20.74
CA CYS A 94 -10.50 4.07 -20.31
C CYS A 94 -9.02 3.72 -20.55
N SER A 95 -8.69 2.86 -21.52
CA SER A 95 -7.35 2.29 -21.69
C SER A 95 -6.21 3.30 -21.87
N LYS A 96 -6.52 4.48 -22.43
CA LYS A 96 -5.57 5.60 -22.58
C LYS A 96 -5.43 6.47 -21.32
N SER A 97 -6.43 6.45 -20.44
CA SER A 97 -6.55 7.34 -19.29
C SER A 97 -6.49 6.61 -17.95
N LEU A 98 -6.33 5.28 -17.93
CA LEU A 98 -6.31 4.46 -16.72
C LEU A 98 -5.19 3.42 -16.74
N SER A 99 -4.32 3.45 -15.72
CA SER A 99 -3.47 2.32 -15.33
C SER A 99 -4.04 1.66 -14.08
N ILE A 100 -3.98 0.33 -14.03
CA ILE A 100 -4.35 -0.45 -12.83
C ILE A 100 -3.11 -1.23 -12.41
N ILE A 101 -2.71 -1.07 -11.15
CA ILE A 101 -1.74 -1.89 -10.44
C ILE A 101 -2.55 -2.76 -9.47
N ILE A 102 -2.32 -4.07 -9.55
CA ILE A 102 -2.94 -5.04 -8.64
C ILE A 102 -1.82 -5.64 -7.81
N SER A 103 -1.81 -5.37 -6.51
CA SER A 103 -0.93 -6.04 -5.56
C SER A 103 -1.67 -7.18 -4.89
N PHE A 104 -0.94 -8.25 -4.62
CA PHE A 104 -1.42 -9.39 -3.86
C PHE A 104 -0.24 -10.09 -3.20
N SER A 105 -0.49 -10.65 -2.02
CA SER A 105 0.50 -11.46 -1.30
C SER A 105 0.46 -12.91 -1.77
N GLY A 106 1.61 -13.58 -1.68
CA GLY A 106 1.76 -14.99 -2.00
C GLY A 106 3.13 -15.31 -2.60
N ARG A 107 3.39 -16.61 -2.81
CA ARG A 107 4.57 -17.11 -3.52
C ARG A 107 4.17 -17.41 -4.96
N PRO A 108 4.16 -16.43 -5.88
CA PRO A 108 3.94 -16.73 -7.28
C PRO A 108 5.07 -17.67 -7.73
N GLU A 109 4.69 -18.88 -8.16
CA GLU A 109 5.59 -19.68 -8.99
C GLU A 109 5.99 -18.77 -10.15
N ALA A 110 7.29 -18.58 -10.38
CA ALA A 110 7.89 -17.45 -11.12
C ALA A 110 7.39 -17.18 -12.56
N LYS A 111 6.36 -17.86 -13.04
CA LYS A 111 5.75 -17.73 -14.37
C LYS A 111 4.24 -18.01 -14.42
N LYS A 112 3.55 -18.15 -13.28
CA LYS A 112 2.12 -18.44 -13.27
C LYS A 112 1.34 -17.42 -12.46
N MET A 113 0.29 -16.89 -13.08
CA MET A 113 -0.71 -16.12 -12.36
C MET A 113 -1.37 -16.99 -11.29
N PRO A 114 -1.75 -16.43 -10.14
CA PRO A 114 -2.47 -17.17 -9.11
C PRO A 114 -3.78 -17.74 -9.67
N PRO A 115 -4.19 -18.96 -9.24
CA PRO A 115 -5.39 -19.61 -9.77
C PRO A 115 -6.69 -18.89 -9.43
N TRP A 116 -6.66 -18.02 -8.42
CA TRP A 116 -7.81 -17.19 -8.04
C TRP A 116 -7.98 -15.97 -8.95
N LEU A 117 -6.96 -15.60 -9.73
CA LEU A 117 -7.03 -14.51 -10.70
C LEU A 117 -7.81 -14.99 -11.93
N PRO A 118 -8.98 -14.41 -12.24
CA PRO A 118 -9.77 -14.86 -13.38
C PRO A 118 -9.03 -14.63 -14.69
N ARG A 119 -9.26 -15.51 -15.66
CA ARG A 119 -8.58 -15.47 -16.98
C ARG A 119 -8.77 -14.13 -17.66
N GLU A 120 -9.93 -13.50 -17.49
CA GLU A 120 -10.27 -12.22 -18.08
C GLU A 120 -9.37 -11.07 -17.62
N LEU A 121 -8.83 -11.14 -16.39
CA LEU A 121 -7.84 -10.16 -15.91
C LEU A 121 -6.42 -10.58 -16.32
N SER A 122 -6.13 -11.88 -16.31
CA SER A 122 -4.85 -12.41 -16.81
C SER A 122 -4.59 -12.01 -18.26
N ASP A 123 -5.62 -12.03 -19.12
CA ASP A 123 -5.54 -11.60 -20.52
C ASP A 123 -5.22 -10.10 -20.67
N ILE A 124 -5.63 -9.26 -19.71
CA ILE A 124 -5.35 -7.82 -19.70
C ILE A 124 -3.89 -7.56 -19.31
N ILE A 125 -3.37 -8.31 -18.33
CA ILE A 125 -1.97 -8.24 -17.93
C ILE A 125 -1.07 -8.74 -19.07
N GLY A 126 -1.57 -9.71 -19.84
CA GLY A 126 -0.94 -10.18 -21.07
C GLY A 126 0.35 -10.95 -20.80
N ILE A 127 1.40 -10.61 -21.54
CA ILE A 127 2.72 -11.26 -21.48
C ILE A 127 3.69 -10.57 -20.52
N GLU A 128 3.26 -9.48 -19.87
CA GLU A 128 4.13 -8.69 -19.00
C GLU A 128 4.55 -9.49 -17.76
N PRO A 129 5.82 -9.37 -17.34
CA PRO A 129 6.30 -10.08 -16.16
C PRO A 129 5.61 -9.52 -14.91
N VAL A 130 5.07 -10.41 -14.09
CA VAL A 130 4.62 -10.06 -12.74
C VAL A 130 5.84 -9.53 -11.97
N LEU A 131 5.73 -8.29 -11.47
CA LEU A 131 6.77 -7.72 -10.63
C LEU A 131 6.78 -8.46 -9.29
N LEU A 132 7.89 -9.14 -9.00
CA LEU A 132 8.11 -9.79 -7.71
C LEU A 132 8.98 -8.89 -6.86
N LEU A 133 8.50 -8.57 -5.67
CA LEU A 133 9.28 -7.87 -4.66
C LEU A 133 9.94 -8.94 -3.77
N PRO A 134 11.25 -9.20 -3.95
CA PRO A 134 11.94 -10.17 -3.10
C PRO A 134 12.05 -9.63 -1.67
N PRO A 135 12.25 -10.51 -0.67
CA PRO A 135 12.69 -10.10 0.65
C PRO A 135 13.99 -9.29 0.56
N LEU A 136 14.20 -8.42 1.53
CA LEU A 136 15.44 -7.67 1.65
C LEU A 136 16.61 -8.63 1.87
N THR A 137 17.73 -8.35 1.22
CA THR A 137 19.00 -8.97 1.63
C THR A 137 19.44 -8.38 2.97
N SER A 138 20.43 -9.01 3.63
CA SER A 138 21.00 -8.46 4.87
C SER A 138 21.58 -7.05 4.65
N GLU A 139 22.21 -6.82 3.50
CA GLU A 139 22.73 -5.50 3.10
C GLU A 139 21.60 -4.49 2.88
N ASP A 140 20.53 -4.87 2.18
CA ASP A 140 19.37 -4.00 1.96
C ASP A 140 18.65 -3.68 3.28
N ALA A 141 18.54 -4.66 4.19
CA ALA A 141 17.92 -4.46 5.50
C ALA A 141 18.75 -3.51 6.36
N PHE A 142 20.09 -3.64 6.33
CA PHE A 142 20.98 -2.74 7.02
C PHE A 142 20.85 -1.30 6.49
N LYS A 143 20.88 -1.14 5.18
CA LYS A 143 20.69 0.16 4.53
C LYS A 143 19.30 0.74 4.81
N PHE A 144 18.26 -0.08 4.79
CA PHE A 144 16.90 0.32 5.14
C PHE A 144 16.82 0.89 6.56
N VAL A 145 17.49 0.27 7.54
CA VAL A 145 17.54 0.80 8.92
C VAL A 145 18.28 2.14 8.96
N GLN A 146 19.40 2.26 8.25
CA GLN A 146 20.15 3.52 8.16
C GLN A 146 19.29 4.64 7.58
N ASP A 147 18.64 4.39 6.44
CA ASP A 147 17.76 5.36 5.77
C ASP A 147 16.55 5.73 6.65
N LEU A 148 15.98 4.75 7.36
CA LEU A 148 14.87 4.96 8.29
C LEU A 148 15.28 5.89 9.44
N LEU A 149 16.41 5.61 10.09
CA LEU A 149 16.91 6.44 11.20
C LEU A 149 17.28 7.84 10.71
N ALA A 150 17.93 7.95 9.55
CA ALA A 150 18.26 9.23 8.94
C ALA A 150 17.01 10.09 8.66
N HIS A 151 15.91 9.46 8.21
CA HIS A 151 14.65 10.17 7.95
C HIS A 151 14.01 10.79 9.20
N PHE A 152 14.16 10.16 10.37
CA PHE A 152 13.57 10.64 11.62
C PHE A 152 14.50 11.57 12.43
N ARG A 153 15.73 11.81 11.96
CA ARG A 153 16.65 12.73 12.63
C ARG A 153 16.39 14.17 12.27
N ASP A 154 16.57 15.04 13.25
CA ASP A 154 16.67 16.47 12.98
C ASP A 154 17.95 16.73 12.18
N THR A 155 17.80 17.43 11.05
CA THR A 155 18.90 17.96 10.24
C THR A 155 19.91 18.81 11.02
N GLN A 156 19.54 19.34 12.19
CA GLN A 156 20.43 20.12 13.07
C GLN A 156 21.13 19.29 14.15
N SER A 157 20.81 17.99 14.27
CA SER A 157 21.42 17.14 15.29
C SER A 157 22.86 16.78 14.92
N SER A 158 23.80 17.02 15.84
CA SER A 158 25.23 16.73 15.67
C SER A 158 25.60 15.27 15.95
N ILE A 159 24.66 14.35 15.73
CA ILE A 159 24.86 12.92 16.03
C ILE A 159 25.76 12.33 14.96
N SER A 160 26.99 11.96 15.34
CA SER A 160 28.03 11.48 14.44
C SER A 160 27.77 10.11 13.81
N ASN A 161 26.85 9.31 14.36
CA ASN A 161 26.65 7.92 13.95
C ASN A 161 25.29 7.74 13.27
N ASP A 162 25.28 7.40 11.99
CA ASP A 162 24.09 7.15 11.16
C ASP A 162 23.13 6.08 11.70
N LEU A 163 23.59 5.23 12.63
CA LEU A 163 22.82 4.15 13.22
C LEU A 163 22.40 4.39 14.67
N PHE A 164 22.83 5.49 15.30
CA PHE A 164 22.35 5.88 16.63
C PHE A 164 20.80 5.80 16.72
N PRO A 165 20.24 5.18 17.77
CA PRO A 165 20.90 4.77 19.03
C PRO A 165 21.58 3.39 19.01
N PHE A 166 21.65 2.72 17.87
CA PHE A 166 22.27 1.40 17.74
C PHE A 166 23.74 1.49 17.36
N THR A 167 24.55 0.54 17.84
CA THR A 167 25.85 0.28 17.22
C THR A 167 25.68 -0.48 15.91
N GLU A 168 26.69 -0.44 15.03
CA GLU A 168 26.68 -1.19 13.77
C GLU A 168 26.54 -2.70 14.02
N GLU A 169 27.23 -3.22 15.05
CA GLU A 169 27.18 -4.61 15.46
C GLU A 169 25.79 -4.98 15.99
N ALA A 170 25.13 -4.09 16.73
CA ALA A 170 23.78 -4.33 17.23
C ALA A 170 22.77 -4.43 16.08
N THR A 171 22.88 -3.53 15.09
CA THR A 171 22.06 -3.57 13.87
C THR A 171 22.24 -4.89 13.11
N LYS A 172 23.48 -5.32 12.89
CA LYS A 172 23.78 -6.61 12.23
C LYS A 172 23.23 -7.80 13.02
N GLU A 173 23.40 -7.80 14.33
CA GLU A 173 22.89 -8.86 15.19
C GLU A 173 21.35 -8.93 15.16
N ILE A 174 20.65 -7.79 15.19
CA ILE A 174 19.18 -7.77 15.07
C ILE A 174 18.75 -8.35 13.71
N ILE A 175 19.42 -7.99 12.62
CA ILE A 175 19.14 -8.53 11.28
C ILE A 175 19.38 -10.05 11.25
N ASP A 176 20.48 -10.53 11.82
CA ASP A 176 20.77 -11.97 11.92
C ASP A 176 19.72 -12.73 12.75
N ILE A 177 19.20 -12.12 13.81
CA ILE A 177 18.09 -12.67 14.59
C ILE A 177 16.81 -12.72 13.75
N ILE A 178 16.52 -11.67 12.96
CA ILE A 178 15.36 -11.67 12.05
C ILE A 178 15.50 -12.81 11.04
N ILE A 179 16.63 -12.93 10.34
CA ILE A 179 16.85 -14.01 9.35
C ILE A 179 16.61 -15.39 9.94
N LYS A 180 16.98 -15.62 11.20
CA LYS A 180 16.78 -16.91 11.90
C LYS A 180 15.33 -17.16 12.32
N LYS A 181 14.54 -16.11 12.55
CA LYS A 181 13.19 -16.19 13.12
C LYS A 181 12.07 -15.87 12.13
N ALA A 182 12.33 -15.13 11.05
CA ALA A 182 11.35 -14.59 10.13
C ALA A 182 11.98 -14.18 8.78
N GLU A 183 11.12 -13.84 7.81
CA GLU A 183 11.56 -13.28 6.52
C GLU A 183 11.92 -11.78 6.66
N LEU A 184 12.98 -11.34 5.99
CA LEU A 184 13.45 -9.95 5.98
C LEU A 184 12.54 -9.05 5.14
N LYS A 185 11.35 -8.76 5.67
CA LYS A 185 10.45 -7.73 5.13
C LYS A 185 10.67 -6.41 5.88
N PRO A 186 10.47 -5.24 5.23
CA PRO A 186 10.56 -3.94 5.90
C PRO A 186 9.77 -3.88 7.22
N ARG A 187 8.56 -4.45 7.24
CA ARG A 187 7.71 -4.54 8.42
C ARG A 187 8.34 -5.35 9.56
N SER A 188 8.92 -6.51 9.25
CA SER A 188 9.63 -7.35 10.23
C SER A 188 10.80 -6.58 10.82
N VAL A 189 11.61 -5.93 9.98
CA VAL A 189 12.73 -5.11 10.42
C VAL A 189 12.25 -4.02 11.38
N MET A 190 11.24 -3.24 10.99
CA MET A 190 10.70 -2.18 11.86
C MET A 190 10.21 -2.72 13.20
N GLN A 191 9.50 -3.85 13.24
CA GLN A 191 8.98 -4.44 14.48
C GLN A 191 10.09 -4.89 15.44
N PHE A 192 11.15 -5.52 14.92
CA PHE A 192 12.26 -5.97 15.74
C PHE A 192 13.04 -4.77 16.31
N PHE A 193 13.35 -3.78 15.47
CA PHE A 193 14.04 -2.57 15.93
C PHE A 193 13.21 -1.74 16.91
N ASP A 194 11.90 -1.57 16.68
CA ASP A 194 10.97 -0.93 17.63
C ASP A 194 10.91 -1.68 18.96
N THR A 195 10.91 -3.02 18.94
CA THR A 195 10.92 -3.84 20.17
C THR A 195 12.18 -3.61 20.98
N VAL A 196 13.35 -3.59 20.33
CA VAL A 196 14.63 -3.32 21.01
C VAL A 196 14.68 -1.88 21.53
N LEU A 197 14.23 -0.91 20.74
CA LEU A 197 14.21 0.51 21.10
C LEU A 197 13.33 0.75 22.34
N ARG A 198 12.12 0.19 22.39
CA ARG A 198 11.23 0.28 23.57
C ARG A 198 11.82 -0.38 24.81
N GLY A 199 12.60 -1.45 24.64
CA GLY A 199 13.34 -2.06 25.74
C GLY A 199 14.42 -1.13 26.30
N ALA A 200 15.08 -0.37 25.42
CA ALA A 200 16.18 0.53 25.74
C ALA A 200 15.75 1.94 26.20
N GLU A 201 14.55 2.39 25.83
CA GLU A 201 14.08 3.78 25.98
C GLU A 201 14.30 4.35 27.38
N LEU A 202 13.81 3.67 28.42
CA LEU A 202 13.98 4.13 29.81
C LEU A 202 15.45 4.18 30.26
N GLN A 203 16.29 3.26 29.77
CA GLN A 203 17.71 3.22 30.14
C GLN A 203 18.50 4.31 29.41
N LEU A 204 18.16 4.59 28.14
CA LEU A 204 18.71 5.69 27.35
C LEU A 204 18.34 7.04 27.98
N GLU A 205 17.07 7.24 28.36
CA GLU A 205 16.62 8.48 29.00
C GLU A 205 17.29 8.74 30.35
N ARG A 206 17.57 7.69 31.10
CA ARG A 206 18.30 7.79 32.39
C ARG A 206 19.82 7.89 32.22
N GLY A 207 20.33 7.71 31.01
CA GLY A 207 21.77 7.62 30.76
C GLY A 207 22.44 6.38 31.35
N GLU A 208 21.67 5.33 31.64
CA GLU A 208 22.20 4.03 32.10
C GLU A 208 22.94 3.30 30.96
N ILE A 209 22.49 3.53 29.72
CA ILE A 209 23.17 3.13 28.49
C ILE A 209 23.24 4.34 27.55
N GLU A 210 24.35 4.47 26.83
CA GLU A 210 24.50 5.53 25.81
C GLU A 210 24.07 5.04 24.42
N VAL A 211 24.28 3.75 24.14
CA VAL A 211 24.00 3.09 22.87
C VAL A 211 23.51 1.67 23.09
N ILE A 212 22.69 1.17 22.16
CA ILE A 212 22.18 -0.19 22.15
C ILE A 212 23.25 -1.11 21.57
N THR A 213 23.70 -2.06 22.39
CA THR A 213 24.75 -3.05 22.04
C THR A 213 24.14 -4.39 21.58
N PRO A 214 24.93 -5.28 20.93
CA PRO A 214 24.44 -6.59 20.51
C PRO A 214 23.89 -7.44 21.65
N ASP A 215 24.54 -7.41 22.81
CA ASP A 215 24.13 -8.21 23.97
C ASP A 215 22.78 -7.74 24.54
N PHE A 216 22.56 -6.42 24.55
CA PHE A 216 21.27 -5.86 24.93
C PHE A 216 20.16 -6.29 23.97
N ALA A 217 20.41 -6.17 22.66
CA ALA A 217 19.46 -6.59 21.64
C ALA A 217 19.11 -8.08 21.75
N LYS A 218 20.11 -8.94 22.00
CA LYS A 218 19.90 -10.38 22.25
C LYS A 218 18.99 -10.63 23.44
N ASP A 219 19.25 -9.95 24.56
CA ASP A 219 18.50 -10.13 25.79
C ASP A 219 17.03 -9.75 25.62
N VAL A 220 16.76 -8.57 25.03
CA VAL A 220 15.39 -8.11 24.77
C VAL A 220 14.62 -9.03 23.81
N LEU A 221 15.31 -9.62 22.83
CA LEU A 221 14.70 -10.48 21.80
C LEU A 221 14.65 -11.97 22.18
N LYS A 222 15.22 -12.38 23.32
CA LYS A 222 15.36 -13.78 23.73
C LYS A 222 14.01 -14.44 24.04
N ASP A 223 13.16 -13.76 24.80
CA ASP A 223 11.89 -14.31 25.33
C ASP A 223 10.66 -13.88 24.52
N ARG A 224 10.86 -13.16 23.42
CA ARG A 224 9.78 -12.69 22.54
C ARG A 224 9.39 -13.83 21.59
N VAL A 225 8.16 -14.33 21.76
CA VAL A 225 7.50 -15.17 20.76
C VAL A 225 7.05 -14.28 19.61
N PHE A 226 7.69 -14.43 18.46
CA PHE A 226 7.25 -13.79 17.23
C PHE A 226 6.26 -14.75 16.59
N LEU A 227 4.98 -14.38 16.60
CA LEU A 227 4.00 -15.09 15.81
C LEU A 227 4.38 -14.87 14.35
N ASP A 228 4.62 -15.97 13.62
CA ASP A 228 4.63 -15.91 12.17
C ASP A 228 3.35 -15.21 11.75
N GLN A 229 3.48 -14.06 11.09
CA GLN A 229 2.35 -13.43 10.45
C GLN A 229 1.98 -14.33 9.29
N GLU A 230 1.10 -15.31 9.54
CA GLU A 230 0.45 -16.06 8.46
C GLU A 230 -0.22 -15.04 7.52
N GLU A 231 0.16 -15.11 6.24
CA GLU A 231 -0.40 -14.31 5.14
C GLU A 231 -1.85 -14.70 4.80
#